data_AF-A0A9D2ZR67-F1
#
_entry.id   AF-A0A9D2ZR67-F1
#
_cell.length_a   1.000
_cell.length_b   1.000
_cell.length_c   1.000
_cell.angle_alpha   90.00
_cell.angle_beta   90.00
_cell.angle_gamma   90.00
#
_symmetry.space_group_name_H-M   'P 1'
#
loop_
_entity.id
_entity.type
_entity.pdbx_description
1 polymer ?
#
loop_
_entity_poly.entity_id
_entity_poly.type
_entity_poly.pdbx_seq_one_letter_code
_entity_poly.pdbx_strand_id
1 'polypeptide(L)'
;LPDGFDSTRVAAEREAASDHQGGATATALVLFTGDIGANRAALQAKAEDLGGPFIPNDDGTAALVPLDVADGTASDSEGAIEDLRNRASANLPDDISSSVTGPAAIRADLAGVFSGANFKLLAVTAAIVAILLVFTYRSPFLWLIPLAVTGLADRLVASTYPRILDALGMQWDESTGGILSVLVFGAGTNYALLLISRYRDELTQVDDRFTAMARAWRPTVTTTVASAATVVLGVLCLLASHTPTTRSLGVAASFGIVVAFVFGTFVLPGALLWFGRWIFWPRSPRVGDTTEHRVFDAVGGAVKKRPAAILAMSLFALGAMSLGTFSISTGLNQSDQFIDTPESISAARELSEAFPDASATPAIISTEDITATSERLSDAGLQPRPNDEGFIEVSGATTPELRAILDGTGAFVGGGDAELYDTETAAADDRRVVFPLVLGLIFVALLFLLRSVVAPLVMTGSVLLTNVAALGAGWWVSHHLFGFDRFDSSTPLYAFVFLVALGIDYSIFLVTRAREDANTVGTRNGILSALCSTGGVITSAGILLAAVFAALGVLPLVALAQIGIVICIGVLLDTLIVRSLVVPAVVQLCGKKFWWPSRPHRQTERVLGETAPS
;
A
#
# COMPACT_ATOMS: atom_id res chain seq x y z
N LEU A 1 5.33 -2.95 16.61
CA LEU A 1 5.15 -4.41 16.76
C LEU A 1 3.68 -4.74 17.01
N PRO A 2 3.19 -5.96 16.69
CA PRO A 2 1.78 -6.33 16.88
C PRO A 2 1.40 -6.47 18.37
N ASP A 3 0.20 -6.04 18.73
CA ASP A 3 -0.26 -6.08 20.13
C ASP A 3 -0.51 -7.51 20.62
N GLY A 4 -0.13 -7.79 21.87
CA GLY A 4 -0.42 -9.05 22.54
C GLY A 4 0.56 -10.19 22.23
N PHE A 5 1.68 -9.90 21.55
CA PHE A 5 2.75 -10.85 21.25
C PHE A 5 3.94 -10.71 22.22
N ASP A 6 4.69 -11.80 22.41
CA ASP A 6 5.84 -11.85 23.32
C ASP A 6 6.92 -10.83 22.92
N SER A 7 7.25 -10.72 21.63
CA SER A 7 8.28 -9.78 21.16
C SER A 7 7.96 -8.33 21.51
N THR A 8 6.68 -7.93 21.41
CA THR A 8 6.21 -6.61 21.80
C THR A 8 6.38 -6.36 23.29
N ARG A 9 6.13 -7.37 24.13
CA ARG A 9 6.33 -7.25 25.57
C ARG A 9 7.81 -7.13 25.94
N VAL A 10 8.65 -7.97 25.37
CA VAL A 10 10.10 -7.91 25.57
C VAL A 10 10.67 -6.57 25.11
N ALA A 11 10.23 -6.05 23.97
CA ALA A 11 10.63 -4.73 23.48
C ALA A 11 10.23 -3.61 24.44
N ALA A 12 8.99 -3.63 24.96
CA ALA A 12 8.52 -2.63 25.92
C ALA A 12 9.23 -2.72 27.29
N GLU A 13 9.52 -3.93 27.76
CA GLU A 13 10.29 -4.14 28.99
C GLU A 13 11.73 -3.65 28.84
N ARG A 14 12.34 -3.84 27.66
CA ARG A 14 13.68 -3.33 27.33
C ARG A 14 13.69 -1.81 27.30
N GLU A 15 12.74 -1.18 26.61
CA GLU A 15 12.62 0.29 26.56
C GLU A 15 12.47 0.87 27.98
N ALA A 16 11.63 0.26 28.81
CA ALA A 16 11.46 0.67 30.21
C ALA A 16 12.71 0.47 31.07
N ALA A 17 13.48 -0.60 30.85
CA ALA A 17 14.73 -0.86 31.56
C ALA A 17 15.80 0.19 31.22
N SER A 18 15.92 0.57 29.95
CA SER A 18 16.90 1.56 29.50
C SER A 18 16.55 2.99 29.95
N ASP A 19 15.26 3.35 30.03
CA ASP A 19 14.82 4.65 30.58
C ASP A 19 15.24 4.85 32.05
N HIS A 20 15.36 3.77 32.83
CA HIS A 20 15.80 3.84 34.23
C HIS A 20 17.32 3.98 34.39
N GLN A 21 18.12 3.64 33.37
CA GLN A 21 19.59 3.60 33.45
C GLN A 21 20.31 4.78 32.78
N GLY A 22 19.59 5.73 32.17
CA GLY A 22 20.20 6.93 31.57
C GLY A 22 19.74 7.27 30.15
N GLY A 23 18.64 6.69 29.70
CA GLY A 23 18.08 6.87 28.36
C GLY A 23 18.21 5.59 27.56
N ALA A 24 17.23 5.32 26.70
CA ALA A 24 17.30 4.20 25.77
C ALA A 24 18.59 4.28 24.95
N THR A 25 19.30 3.16 24.79
CA THR A 25 20.46 3.03 23.93
C THR A 25 20.27 1.83 23.01
N ALA A 26 20.48 2.05 21.71
CA ALA A 26 20.47 0.99 20.73
C ALA A 26 21.91 0.57 20.43
N THR A 27 22.14 -0.73 20.35
CA THR A 27 23.47 -1.27 20.05
C THR A 27 23.82 -1.05 18.58
N ALA A 28 24.97 -0.43 18.33
CA ALA A 28 25.65 -0.43 17.05
C ALA A 28 26.91 -1.31 17.14
N LEU A 29 27.24 -2.01 16.08
CA LEU A 29 28.38 -2.89 15.99
C LEU A 29 29.30 -2.38 14.88
N VAL A 30 30.51 -1.98 15.24
CA VAL A 30 31.54 -1.66 14.25
C VAL A 30 32.36 -2.92 13.99
N LEU A 31 32.38 -3.34 12.73
CA LEU A 31 33.17 -4.47 12.26
C LEU A 31 34.38 -3.94 11.49
N PHE A 32 35.57 -4.31 11.94
CA PHE A 32 36.81 -4.13 11.20
C PHE A 32 37.19 -5.45 10.53
N THR A 33 37.53 -5.43 9.25
CA THR A 33 38.00 -6.60 8.49
C THR A 33 39.34 -6.29 7.81
N GLY A 34 40.24 -7.26 7.78
CA GLY A 34 41.59 -7.11 7.22
C GLY A 34 42.67 -7.84 8.05
N ASP A 35 43.93 -7.42 7.97
CA ASP A 35 44.99 -7.97 8.82
C ASP A 35 44.96 -7.31 10.21
N ILE A 36 44.06 -7.81 11.06
CA ILE A 36 43.88 -7.32 12.43
C ILE A 36 45.12 -7.63 13.28
N GLY A 37 45.81 -8.74 12.98
CA GLY A 37 47.04 -9.13 13.67
C GLY A 37 48.14 -8.08 13.56
N ALA A 38 48.40 -7.61 12.34
CA ALA A 38 49.41 -6.57 12.08
C ALA A 38 49.02 -5.19 12.65
N ASN A 39 47.72 -4.87 12.65
CA ASN A 39 47.21 -3.54 13.01
C ASN A 39 46.59 -3.45 14.42
N ARG A 40 46.74 -4.49 15.25
CA ARG A 40 46.04 -4.64 16.53
C ARG A 40 46.12 -3.42 17.45
N ALA A 41 47.31 -2.84 17.62
CA ALA A 41 47.49 -1.69 18.50
C ALA A 41 46.77 -0.43 18.01
N ALA A 42 46.77 -0.19 16.69
CA ALA A 42 46.08 0.93 16.08
C ALA A 42 44.56 0.75 16.18
N LEU A 43 44.05 -0.46 15.92
CA LEU A 43 42.62 -0.77 16.01
C LEU A 43 42.10 -0.79 17.44
N GLN A 44 42.93 -1.20 18.41
CA GLN A 44 42.56 -1.11 19.82
C GLN A 44 42.45 0.35 20.29
N ALA A 45 43.41 1.21 19.91
CA ALA A 45 43.30 2.65 20.19
C ALA A 45 42.08 3.28 19.48
N LYS A 46 41.75 2.79 18.28
CA LYS A 46 40.56 3.21 17.55
C LYS A 46 39.27 2.79 18.25
N ALA A 47 39.19 1.56 18.77
CA ALA A 47 38.05 1.08 19.53
C ALA A 47 37.81 1.92 20.80
N GLU A 48 38.90 2.28 21.50
CA GLU A 48 38.84 3.18 22.66
C GLU A 48 38.34 4.60 22.30
N ASP A 49 38.78 5.14 21.15
CA ASP A 49 38.29 6.44 20.61
C ASP A 49 36.82 6.39 20.19
N LEU A 50 36.36 5.24 19.69
CA LEU A 50 34.95 5.00 19.39
C LEU A 50 34.11 4.84 20.66
N GLY A 51 34.71 4.38 21.76
CA GLY A 51 34.08 4.22 23.06
C GLY A 51 33.62 2.79 23.38
N GLY A 52 34.18 1.78 22.72
CA GLY A 52 33.77 0.37 22.86
C GLY A 52 34.94 -0.60 23.05
N PRO A 53 34.69 -1.82 23.56
CA PRO A 53 35.72 -2.82 23.75
C PRO A 53 36.16 -3.43 22.41
N PHE A 54 37.47 -3.68 22.26
CA PHE A 54 38.02 -4.35 21.08
C PHE A 54 37.97 -5.87 21.21
N ILE A 55 37.18 -6.54 20.37
CA ILE A 55 36.96 -7.99 20.39
C ILE A 55 37.45 -8.59 19.06
N PRO A 56 38.69 -9.11 18.97
CA PRO A 56 39.19 -9.77 17.78
C PRO A 56 38.61 -11.19 17.64
N ASN A 57 38.46 -11.67 16.40
CA ASN A 57 38.15 -13.08 16.15
C ASN A 57 39.40 -13.96 16.31
N ASP A 58 39.18 -15.27 16.45
CA ASP A 58 40.24 -16.25 16.66
C ASP A 58 41.25 -16.30 15.49
N ASP A 59 40.76 -16.02 14.27
CA ASP A 59 41.57 -16.05 13.04
C ASP A 59 42.40 -14.78 12.81
N GLY A 60 42.18 -13.71 13.58
CA GLY A 60 42.88 -12.42 13.41
C GLY A 60 42.54 -11.70 12.10
N THR A 61 41.42 -12.03 11.48
CA THR A 61 40.94 -11.47 10.20
C THR A 61 39.83 -10.43 10.37
N ALA A 62 39.20 -10.39 11.56
CA ALA A 62 38.16 -9.43 11.89
C ALA A 62 38.19 -9.02 13.38
N ALA A 63 37.67 -7.84 13.67
CA ALA A 63 37.46 -7.38 15.03
C ALA A 63 36.13 -6.64 15.16
N LEU A 64 35.44 -6.88 16.27
CA LEU A 64 34.16 -6.28 16.62
C LEU A 64 34.36 -5.23 17.71
N VAL A 65 33.67 -4.10 17.58
CA VAL A 65 33.56 -3.06 18.61
C VAL A 65 32.08 -2.75 18.82
N PRO A 66 31.44 -3.29 19.88
CA PRO A 66 30.08 -2.95 20.24
C PRO A 66 30.04 -1.56 20.91
N LEU A 67 29.04 -0.77 20.54
CA LEU A 67 28.84 0.60 20.98
C LEU A 67 27.37 0.83 21.32
N ASP A 68 27.13 1.55 22.41
CA ASP A 68 25.80 2.02 22.76
C ASP A 68 25.57 3.38 22.13
N VAL A 69 24.59 3.47 21.23
CA VAL A 69 24.18 4.72 20.58
C VAL A 69 22.91 5.19 21.27
N ALA A 70 22.88 6.46 21.67
CA ALA A 70 21.69 7.06 22.27
C ALA A 70 20.47 6.84 21.36
N ASP A 71 19.42 6.27 21.93
CA ASP A 71 18.16 6.01 21.27
C ASP A 71 17.37 7.32 21.20
N GLY A 72 16.98 7.70 19.99
CA GLY A 72 16.34 8.98 19.69
C GLY A 72 15.35 8.81 18.55
N THR A 73 14.84 9.92 17.99
CA THR A 73 13.98 9.81 16.81
C THR A 73 14.73 9.13 15.65
N ALA A 74 14.01 8.55 14.68
CA ALA A 74 14.61 7.90 13.52
C ALA A 74 15.64 8.81 12.80
N SER A 75 15.36 10.12 12.74
CA SER A 75 16.27 11.14 12.20
C SER A 75 17.49 11.44 13.07
N ASP A 76 17.37 11.37 14.40
CA ASP A 76 18.51 11.56 15.32
C ASP A 76 19.45 10.35 15.26
N SER A 77 18.88 9.15 15.12
CA SER A 77 19.62 7.90 14.93
C SER A 77 20.39 7.88 13.60
N GLU A 78 19.81 8.41 12.50
CA GLU A 78 20.46 8.52 11.19
C GLU A 78 21.77 9.32 11.28
N GLY A 79 21.71 10.53 11.85
CA GLY A 79 22.89 11.38 11.98
C GLY A 79 23.96 10.80 12.91
N ALA A 80 23.56 10.14 14.01
CA ALA A 80 24.50 9.51 14.94
C ALA A 80 25.24 8.32 14.31
N ILE A 81 24.53 7.47 13.54
CA ILE A 81 25.15 6.35 12.83
C ILE A 81 26.03 6.83 11.68
N GLU A 82 25.64 7.90 10.98
CA GLU A 82 26.49 8.51 9.94
C GLU A 82 27.78 9.08 10.52
N ASP A 83 27.72 9.78 11.66
CA ASP A 83 28.92 10.21 12.39
C ASP A 83 29.78 9.01 12.82
N LEU A 84 29.15 7.94 13.33
CA LEU A 84 29.85 6.73 13.73
C LEU A 84 30.58 6.07 12.54
N ARG A 85 29.94 5.97 11.37
CA ARG A 85 30.55 5.45 10.13
C ARG A 85 31.75 6.29 9.70
N ASN A 86 31.62 7.62 9.75
CA ASN A 86 32.70 8.54 9.41
C ASN A 86 33.86 8.43 10.40
N ARG A 87 33.58 8.33 11.69
CA ARG A 87 34.61 8.13 12.73
C ARG A 87 35.28 6.77 12.58
N ALA A 88 34.53 5.70 12.35
CA ALA A 88 35.07 4.35 12.20
C ALA A 88 36.02 4.24 10.99
N SER A 89 35.66 4.85 9.86
CA SER A 89 36.45 4.83 8.62
C SER A 89 37.64 5.79 8.58
N ALA A 90 37.67 6.80 9.46
CA ALA A 90 38.73 7.81 9.47
C ALA A 90 40.09 7.27 9.96
N ASN A 91 41.16 7.59 9.23
CA ASN A 91 42.56 7.26 9.58
C ASN A 91 42.81 5.75 9.80
N LEU A 92 42.11 4.89 9.06
CA LEU A 92 42.40 3.45 9.04
C LEU A 92 43.66 3.16 8.20
N PRO A 93 44.42 2.11 8.57
CA PRO A 93 45.44 1.54 7.69
C PRO A 93 44.86 1.10 6.33
N ASP A 94 45.67 1.17 5.26
CA ASP A 94 45.23 0.90 3.88
C ASP A 94 44.67 -0.53 3.66
N ASP A 95 44.98 -1.47 4.56
CA ASP A 95 44.60 -2.88 4.53
C ASP A 95 43.42 -3.22 5.45
N ILE A 96 42.84 -2.23 6.14
CA ILE A 96 41.67 -2.40 7.02
C ILE A 96 40.46 -1.70 6.43
N SER A 97 39.33 -2.40 6.39
CA SER A 97 38.03 -1.82 6.11
C SER A 97 37.16 -1.80 7.37
N SER A 98 36.26 -0.83 7.47
CA SER A 98 35.29 -0.71 8.56
C SER A 98 33.88 -0.69 8.01
N SER A 99 32.97 -1.39 8.68
CA SER A 99 31.55 -1.36 8.38
C SER A 99 30.73 -1.33 9.68
N VAL A 100 29.54 -0.72 9.65
CA VAL A 100 28.69 -0.54 10.84
C VAL A 100 27.36 -1.26 10.68
N THR A 101 27.07 -2.16 11.61
CA THR A 101 25.84 -2.96 11.68
C THR A 101 25.18 -2.89 13.06
N GLY A 102 24.23 -3.79 13.33
CA GLY A 102 23.44 -3.85 14.55
C GLY A 102 22.08 -3.13 14.42
N PRO A 103 21.19 -3.32 15.40
CA PRO A 103 19.83 -2.77 15.37
C PRO A 103 19.77 -1.26 15.13
N ALA A 104 20.68 -0.49 15.72
CA ALA A 104 20.74 0.96 15.54
C ALA A 104 21.05 1.36 14.08
N ALA A 105 22.03 0.68 13.46
CA ALA A 105 22.46 0.97 12.10
C ALA A 105 21.42 0.57 11.05
N ILE A 106 20.75 -0.56 11.25
CA ILE A 106 19.67 -1.02 10.34
C ILE A 106 18.49 -0.05 10.38
N ARG A 107 18.12 0.43 11.59
CA ARG A 107 17.05 1.42 11.75
C ARG A 107 17.42 2.77 11.13
N ALA A 108 18.67 3.22 11.29
CA ALA A 108 19.18 4.43 10.64
C ALA A 108 19.12 4.32 9.11
N ASP A 109 19.51 3.19 8.53
CA ASP A 109 19.42 2.97 7.08
C ASP A 109 17.98 2.95 6.58
N LEU A 110 17.07 2.35 7.36
CA LEU A 110 15.63 2.35 7.05
C LEU A 110 15.05 3.77 7.09
N ALA A 111 15.45 4.61 8.05
CA ALA A 111 15.06 6.02 8.12
C ALA A 111 15.64 6.85 6.95
N GLY A 112 16.93 6.67 6.64
CA GLY A 112 17.62 7.35 5.55
C GLY A 112 17.01 7.06 4.17
N VAL A 113 16.46 5.85 3.98
CA VAL A 113 15.68 5.50 2.78
C VAL A 113 14.46 6.40 2.57
N PHE A 114 13.81 6.86 3.64
CA PHE A 114 12.68 7.79 3.56
C PHE A 114 13.11 9.26 3.52
N SER A 115 14.34 9.57 3.97
CA SER A 115 14.91 10.91 3.95
C SER A 115 14.97 11.47 2.51
N GLY A 116 14.27 12.57 2.26
CA GLY A 116 14.12 13.18 0.93
C GLY A 116 13.29 12.36 -0.09
N ALA A 117 12.93 11.11 0.22
CA ALA A 117 12.21 10.23 -0.69
C ALA A 117 10.73 10.63 -0.84
N ASN A 118 10.11 11.22 0.19
CA ASN A 118 8.76 11.79 0.09
C ASN A 118 8.66 12.87 -1.02
N PHE A 119 9.70 13.68 -1.18
CA PHE A 119 9.74 14.66 -2.26
C PHE A 119 9.89 13.98 -3.63
N LYS A 120 10.76 12.96 -3.74
CA LYS A 120 10.93 12.18 -4.97
C LYS A 120 9.63 11.46 -5.36
N LEU A 121 8.97 10.79 -4.41
CA LEU A 121 7.70 10.09 -4.60
C LEU A 121 6.62 11.05 -5.12
N LEU A 122 6.45 12.20 -4.47
CA LEU A 122 5.49 13.22 -4.89
C LEU A 122 5.82 13.73 -6.31
N ALA A 123 7.09 14.04 -6.60
CA ALA A 123 7.52 14.54 -7.89
C ALA A 123 7.28 13.53 -9.02
N VAL A 124 7.62 12.25 -8.81
CA VAL A 124 7.39 11.19 -9.78
C VAL A 124 5.89 10.93 -9.98
N THR A 125 5.13 10.85 -8.89
CA THR A 125 3.66 10.67 -8.95
C THR A 125 3.01 11.83 -9.72
N ALA A 126 3.39 13.06 -9.41
CA ALA A 126 2.92 14.26 -10.09
C ALA A 126 3.28 14.26 -11.59
N ALA A 127 4.51 13.86 -11.93
CA ALA A 127 4.96 13.77 -13.32
C ALA A 127 4.17 12.70 -14.11
N ILE A 128 4.00 11.51 -13.54
CA ILE A 128 3.22 10.41 -14.14
C ILE A 128 1.80 10.90 -14.45
N VAL A 129 1.15 11.53 -13.48
CA VAL A 129 -0.22 12.01 -13.65
C VAL A 129 -0.29 13.20 -14.60
N ALA A 130 0.66 14.13 -14.56
CA ALA A 130 0.74 15.19 -15.55
C ALA A 130 0.78 14.63 -16.97
N ILE A 131 1.65 13.65 -17.24
CA ILE A 131 1.78 12.98 -18.53
C ILE A 131 0.46 12.29 -18.93
N LEU A 132 -0.14 11.54 -18.01
CA LEU A 132 -1.39 10.82 -18.29
C LEU A 132 -2.57 11.77 -18.52
N LEU A 133 -2.67 12.88 -17.79
CA LEU A 133 -3.72 13.88 -17.99
C LEU A 133 -3.53 14.62 -19.33
N VAL A 134 -2.29 14.96 -19.70
CA VAL A 134 -1.97 15.53 -21.02
C VAL A 134 -2.40 14.56 -22.12
N PHE A 135 -2.10 13.27 -21.99
CA PHE A 135 -2.49 12.27 -22.98
C PHE A 135 -4.01 12.06 -23.05
N THR A 136 -4.66 11.96 -21.89
CA THR A 136 -6.10 11.70 -21.77
C THR A 136 -6.94 12.84 -22.33
N TYR A 137 -6.63 14.08 -21.96
CA TYR A 137 -7.41 15.24 -22.38
C TYR A 137 -6.86 15.94 -23.63
N ARG A 138 -5.64 15.60 -24.06
CA ARG A 138 -4.94 16.25 -25.18
C ARG A 138 -4.85 17.77 -25.01
N SER A 139 -4.80 18.24 -23.77
CA SER A 139 -4.63 19.65 -23.41
C SER A 139 -3.34 19.84 -22.63
N PRO A 140 -2.46 20.76 -23.04
CA PRO A 140 -1.19 21.02 -22.36
C PRO A 140 -1.37 21.87 -21.09
N PHE A 141 -2.55 22.42 -20.82
CA PHE A 141 -2.80 23.30 -19.67
C PHE A 141 -3.72 22.68 -18.62
N LEU A 142 -4.63 21.80 -19.04
CA LEU A 142 -5.68 21.27 -18.15
C LEU A 142 -5.10 20.51 -16.97
N TRP A 143 -4.00 19.77 -17.15
CA TRP A 143 -3.40 18.95 -16.10
C TRP A 143 -2.93 19.76 -14.87
N LEU A 144 -2.59 21.04 -15.04
CA LEU A 144 -2.10 21.90 -13.95
C LEU A 144 -3.14 22.09 -12.85
N ILE A 145 -4.42 22.23 -13.21
CA ILE A 145 -5.49 22.51 -12.25
C ILE A 145 -5.79 21.33 -11.32
N PRO A 146 -6.17 20.14 -11.81
CA PRO A 146 -6.43 19.00 -10.94
C PRO A 146 -5.16 18.61 -10.18
N LEU A 147 -3.98 18.74 -10.78
CA LEU A 147 -2.72 18.48 -10.09
C LEU A 147 -2.49 19.45 -8.92
N ALA A 148 -2.70 20.76 -9.13
CA ALA A 148 -2.53 21.76 -8.09
C ALA A 148 -3.55 21.57 -6.95
N VAL A 149 -4.81 21.27 -7.29
CA VAL A 149 -5.87 21.02 -6.30
C VAL A 149 -5.58 19.76 -5.49
N THR A 150 -5.22 18.66 -6.15
CA THR A 150 -4.87 17.40 -5.48
C THR A 150 -3.58 17.53 -4.68
N GLY A 151 -2.57 18.24 -5.19
CA GLY A 151 -1.34 18.52 -4.46
C GLY A 151 -1.57 19.38 -3.21
N LEU A 152 -2.48 20.35 -3.27
CA LEU A 152 -2.88 21.12 -2.08
C LEU A 152 -3.64 20.26 -1.07
N ALA A 153 -4.50 19.35 -1.54
CA ALA A 153 -5.18 18.37 -0.71
C ALA A 153 -4.18 17.45 0.01
N ASP A 154 -3.22 16.90 -0.74
CA ASP A 154 -2.13 16.08 -0.21
C ASP A 154 -1.30 16.82 0.84
N ARG A 155 -0.93 18.09 0.59
CA ARG A 155 -0.20 18.91 1.57
C ARG A 155 -0.99 19.17 2.85
N LEU A 156 -2.30 19.37 2.74
CA LEU A 156 -3.17 19.49 3.90
C LEU A 156 -3.20 18.16 4.68
N VAL A 157 -3.32 17.04 3.98
CA VAL A 157 -3.32 15.70 4.60
C VAL A 157 -1.98 15.43 5.29
N ALA A 158 -0.86 15.54 4.57
CA ALA A 158 0.50 15.30 5.06
C ALA A 158 0.84 16.12 6.31
N SER A 159 0.36 17.37 6.40
CA SER A 159 0.60 18.23 7.56
C SER A 159 -0.35 17.99 8.74
N THR A 160 -1.49 17.30 8.52
CA THR A 160 -2.55 17.18 9.54
C THR A 160 -2.70 15.76 10.07
N TYR A 161 -2.50 14.72 9.24
CA TYR A 161 -2.66 13.33 9.66
C TYR A 161 -1.79 12.97 10.89
N PRO A 162 -0.52 13.42 11.03
CA PRO A 162 0.29 13.06 12.20
C PRO A 162 -0.39 13.55 13.48
N ARG A 163 -0.85 14.81 13.48
CA ARG A 163 -1.54 15.40 14.63
C ARG A 163 -2.84 14.67 14.98
N ILE A 164 -3.56 14.15 13.98
CA ILE A 164 -4.79 13.37 14.21
C ILE A 164 -4.43 12.03 14.86
N LEU A 165 -3.40 11.35 14.36
CA LEU A 165 -2.98 10.06 14.89
C LEU A 165 -2.40 10.21 16.30
N ASP A 166 -1.56 11.22 16.54
CA ASP A 166 -1.01 11.56 17.85
C ASP A 166 -2.13 11.86 18.86
N ALA A 167 -3.14 12.65 18.46
CA ALA A 167 -4.30 12.95 19.30
C ALA A 167 -5.15 11.73 19.63
N LEU A 168 -5.12 10.69 18.79
CA LEU A 168 -5.78 9.42 19.02
C LEU A 168 -4.87 8.39 19.71
N GLY A 169 -3.63 8.76 20.06
CA GLY A 169 -2.64 7.86 20.66
C GLY A 169 -2.23 6.71 19.74
N MET A 170 -2.31 6.90 18.42
CA MET A 170 -1.96 5.87 17.45
C MET A 170 -0.53 6.02 16.96
N GLN A 171 0.21 4.91 16.97
CA GLN A 171 1.57 4.83 16.43
C GLN A 171 1.56 4.84 14.90
N TRP A 172 2.49 5.58 14.29
CA TRP A 172 2.65 5.71 12.85
C TRP A 172 4.12 5.85 12.49
N ASP A 173 4.42 5.55 11.22
CA ASP A 173 5.77 5.56 10.64
C ASP A 173 5.77 6.32 9.29
N GLU A 174 6.94 6.43 8.68
CA GLU A 174 7.13 7.08 7.38
C GLU A 174 6.40 6.35 6.24
N SER A 175 6.26 5.02 6.34
CA SER A 175 5.55 4.21 5.35
C SER A 175 4.07 4.60 5.24
N THR A 176 3.44 4.93 6.38
CA THR A 176 2.07 5.43 6.46
C THR A 176 1.89 6.69 5.60
N GLY A 177 2.82 7.64 5.68
CA GLY A 177 2.80 8.87 4.90
C GLY A 177 2.97 8.64 3.40
N GLY A 178 3.89 7.75 3.00
CA GLY A 178 4.13 7.40 1.60
C GLY A 178 2.91 6.77 0.92
N ILE A 179 2.30 5.77 1.56
CA ILE A 179 1.09 5.10 1.05
C ILE A 179 -0.09 6.07 1.00
N LEU A 180 -0.25 6.89 2.05
CA LEU A 180 -1.31 7.88 2.13
C LEU A 180 -1.23 8.91 1.00
N SER A 181 -0.03 9.42 0.70
CA SER A 181 0.15 10.42 -0.35
C SER A 181 -0.26 9.87 -1.72
N VAL A 182 0.19 8.66 -2.05
CA VAL A 182 -0.19 7.97 -3.29
C VAL A 182 -1.70 7.74 -3.37
N LEU A 183 -2.32 7.35 -2.26
CA LEU A 183 -3.77 7.15 -2.19
C LEU A 183 -4.55 8.44 -2.41
N VAL A 184 -4.19 9.53 -1.72
CA VAL A 184 -4.82 10.85 -1.85
C VAL A 184 -4.67 11.36 -3.28
N PHE A 185 -3.49 11.18 -3.85
CA PHE A 185 -3.20 11.62 -5.19
C PHE A 185 -4.00 10.84 -6.24
N GLY A 186 -4.03 9.51 -6.11
CA GLY A 186 -4.79 8.61 -6.99
C GLY A 186 -6.29 8.87 -6.91
N ALA A 187 -6.86 8.90 -5.71
CA ALA A 187 -8.28 9.15 -5.48
C ALA A 187 -8.69 10.58 -5.89
N GLY A 188 -7.93 11.60 -5.47
CA GLY A 188 -8.19 12.99 -5.79
C GLY A 188 -8.18 13.27 -7.30
N THR A 189 -7.19 12.71 -8.01
CA THR A 189 -7.13 12.83 -9.47
C THR A 189 -8.26 12.06 -10.16
N ASN A 190 -8.65 10.89 -9.64
CA ASN A 190 -9.80 10.15 -10.16
C ASN A 190 -11.11 10.96 -10.01
N TYR A 191 -11.36 11.52 -8.83
CA TYR A 191 -12.52 12.40 -8.61
C TYR A 191 -12.51 13.61 -9.54
N ALA A 192 -11.32 14.18 -9.76
CA ALA A 192 -11.14 15.27 -10.70
C ALA A 192 -11.48 14.86 -12.13
N LEU A 193 -11.00 13.71 -12.59
CA LEU A 193 -11.22 13.20 -13.94
C LEU A 193 -12.72 12.98 -14.20
N LEU A 194 -13.45 12.41 -13.24
CA LEU A 194 -14.90 12.19 -13.33
C LEU A 194 -15.67 13.51 -13.45
N LEU A 195 -15.33 14.51 -12.63
CA LEU A 195 -15.95 15.83 -12.69
C LEU A 195 -15.61 16.54 -14.01
N ILE A 196 -14.34 16.55 -14.41
CA ILE A 196 -13.87 17.21 -15.63
C ILE A 196 -14.50 16.57 -16.86
N SER A 197 -14.62 15.25 -16.90
CA SER A 197 -15.28 14.57 -18.01
C SER A 197 -16.74 14.99 -18.13
N ARG A 198 -17.50 14.94 -17.03
CA ARG A 198 -18.91 15.35 -17.04
C ARG A 198 -19.09 16.83 -17.35
N TYR A 199 -18.23 17.69 -16.80
CA TYR A 199 -18.25 19.12 -17.11
C TYR A 199 -17.97 19.39 -18.59
N ARG A 200 -17.00 18.67 -19.17
CA ARG A 200 -16.67 18.75 -20.60
C ARG A 200 -17.85 18.32 -21.47
N ASP A 201 -18.55 17.25 -21.09
CA ASP A 201 -19.73 16.76 -21.79
C ASP A 201 -20.91 17.76 -21.68
N GLU A 202 -21.13 18.39 -20.53
CA GLU A 202 -22.18 19.41 -20.39
C GLU A 202 -21.87 20.70 -21.19
N LEU A 203 -20.59 21.02 -21.41
CA LEU A 203 -20.20 22.15 -22.27
C LEU A 203 -20.54 21.94 -23.75
N THR A 204 -20.80 20.71 -24.21
CA THR A 204 -21.32 20.46 -25.57
C THR A 204 -22.84 20.61 -25.67
N GLN A 205 -23.54 20.69 -24.52
CA GLN A 205 -24.99 20.89 -24.48
C GLN A 205 -25.37 22.35 -24.16
N VAL A 206 -24.58 23.02 -23.32
CA VAL A 206 -24.89 24.37 -22.84
C VAL A 206 -23.73 25.32 -23.09
N ASP A 207 -24.04 26.56 -23.49
CA ASP A 207 -23.03 27.57 -23.79
C ASP A 207 -22.40 28.18 -22.52
N ASP A 208 -23.23 28.46 -21.52
CA ASP A 208 -22.80 29.05 -20.25
C ASP A 208 -22.04 28.03 -19.36
N ARG A 209 -20.82 28.39 -18.99
CA ARG A 209 -19.92 27.56 -18.16
C ARG A 209 -20.46 27.32 -16.75
N PHE A 210 -21.16 28.30 -16.16
CA PHE A 210 -21.69 28.15 -14.80
C PHE A 210 -22.86 27.18 -14.79
N THR A 211 -23.75 27.28 -15.77
CA THR A 211 -24.86 26.34 -15.96
C THR A 211 -24.34 24.94 -16.29
N ALA A 212 -23.34 24.80 -17.16
CA ALA A 212 -22.73 23.51 -17.48
C ALA A 212 -22.10 22.86 -16.23
N MET A 213 -21.36 23.63 -15.42
CA MET A 213 -20.78 23.11 -14.17
C MET A 213 -21.88 22.73 -13.17
N ALA A 214 -22.93 23.53 -13.01
CA ALA A 214 -24.03 23.21 -12.10
C ALA A 214 -24.76 21.89 -12.48
N ARG A 215 -24.94 21.65 -13.79
CA ARG A 215 -25.51 20.39 -14.31
C ARG A 215 -24.59 19.20 -14.09
N ALA A 216 -23.28 19.37 -14.28
CA ALA A 216 -22.31 18.31 -14.05
C ALA A 216 -22.12 18.01 -12.56
N TRP A 217 -22.11 19.03 -11.71
CA TRP A 217 -21.67 18.94 -10.32
C TRP A 217 -22.58 18.04 -9.46
N ARG A 218 -23.89 18.32 -9.40
CA ARG A 218 -24.80 17.62 -8.47
C ARG A 218 -24.86 16.09 -8.72
N PRO A 219 -24.98 15.61 -9.98
CA PRO A 219 -24.90 14.18 -10.26
C PRO A 219 -23.53 13.58 -9.92
N THR A 220 -22.44 14.30 -10.24
CA THR A 220 -21.08 13.84 -9.94
C THR A 220 -20.88 13.66 -8.44
N VAL A 221 -21.19 14.68 -7.64
CA VAL A 221 -21.07 14.63 -6.18
C VAL A 221 -21.86 13.46 -5.59
N THR A 222 -23.11 13.26 -6.05
CA THR A 222 -23.95 12.16 -5.56
C THR A 222 -23.30 10.80 -5.79
N THR A 223 -22.70 10.60 -6.97
CA THR A 223 -22.00 9.35 -7.30
C THR A 223 -20.66 9.22 -6.58
N THR A 224 -19.91 10.31 -6.45
CA THR A 224 -18.59 10.32 -5.82
C THR A 224 -18.70 10.14 -4.30
N VAL A 225 -19.74 10.67 -3.64
CA VAL A 225 -20.00 10.42 -2.21
C VAL A 225 -20.18 8.94 -1.94
N ALA A 226 -20.96 8.25 -2.77
CA ALA A 226 -21.20 6.82 -2.61
C ALA A 226 -19.91 6.01 -2.73
N SER A 227 -19.03 6.39 -3.66
CA SER A 227 -17.74 5.74 -3.89
C SER A 227 -16.72 6.07 -2.78
N ALA A 228 -16.56 7.35 -2.43
CA ALA A 228 -15.69 7.76 -1.32
C ALA A 228 -16.10 7.12 0.01
N ALA A 229 -17.40 6.99 0.28
CA ALA A 229 -17.89 6.31 1.47
C ALA A 229 -17.52 4.82 1.49
N THR A 230 -17.60 4.11 0.35
CA THR A 230 -17.18 2.69 0.29
C THR A 230 -15.68 2.52 0.47
N VAL A 231 -14.87 3.44 -0.06
CA VAL A 231 -13.42 3.43 0.15
C VAL A 231 -13.09 3.66 1.63
N VAL A 232 -13.68 4.69 2.24
CA VAL A 232 -13.51 5.02 3.67
C VAL A 232 -13.88 3.83 4.54
N LEU A 233 -15.02 3.20 4.30
CA LEU A 233 -15.45 2.00 5.03
C LEU A 233 -14.46 0.85 4.85
N GLY A 234 -13.96 0.62 3.62
CA GLY A 234 -13.00 -0.43 3.33
C GLY A 234 -11.67 -0.25 4.08
N VAL A 235 -11.09 0.96 4.07
CA VAL A 235 -9.83 1.23 4.76
C VAL A 235 -9.99 1.29 6.28
N LEU A 236 -11.15 1.71 6.79
CA LEU A 236 -11.43 1.68 8.24
C LEU A 236 -11.50 0.26 8.82
N CYS A 237 -11.73 -0.77 7.99
CA CYS A 237 -11.62 -2.16 8.46
C CYS A 237 -10.21 -2.53 8.94
N LEU A 238 -9.17 -1.78 8.54
CA LEU A 238 -7.81 -1.97 9.06
C LEU A 238 -7.71 -1.68 10.56
N LEU A 239 -8.68 -0.98 11.17
CA LEU A 239 -8.75 -0.80 12.62
C LEU A 239 -8.88 -2.13 13.40
N ALA A 240 -9.32 -3.20 12.73
CA ALA A 240 -9.41 -4.53 13.34
C ALA A 240 -8.05 -5.26 13.42
N SER A 241 -6.97 -4.67 12.88
CA SER A 241 -5.63 -5.27 12.87
C SER A 241 -4.97 -5.27 14.24
N HIS A 242 -4.20 -6.32 14.51
CA HIS A 242 -3.31 -6.40 15.67
C HIS A 242 -2.10 -5.46 15.56
N THR A 243 -1.74 -5.03 14.35
CA THR A 243 -0.57 -4.20 14.09
C THR A 243 -0.92 -2.70 14.18
N PRO A 244 -0.30 -1.93 15.09
CA PRO A 244 -0.61 -0.51 15.29
C PRO A 244 -0.50 0.36 14.02
N THR A 245 0.56 0.18 13.22
CA THR A 245 0.79 0.92 11.97
C THR A 245 -0.26 0.62 10.91
N THR A 246 -0.76 -0.62 10.86
CA THR A 246 -1.89 -1.01 10.00
C THR A 246 -3.17 -0.26 10.40
N ARG A 247 -3.46 -0.16 11.70
CA ARG A 247 -4.63 0.58 12.21
C ARG A 247 -4.53 2.07 11.90
N SER A 248 -3.36 2.66 12.12
CA SER A 248 -3.13 4.08 11.89
C SER A 248 -3.20 4.43 10.40
N LEU A 249 -2.71 3.55 9.51
CA LEU A 249 -2.92 3.68 8.06
C LEU A 249 -4.41 3.69 7.69
N GLY A 250 -5.25 2.85 8.31
CA GLY A 250 -6.69 2.85 8.08
C GLY A 250 -7.35 4.20 8.38
N VAL A 251 -6.99 4.82 9.51
CA VAL A 251 -7.53 6.14 9.90
C VAL A 251 -6.95 7.24 9.02
N ALA A 252 -5.64 7.23 8.79
CA ALA A 252 -4.98 8.22 7.94
C ALA A 252 -5.53 8.19 6.51
N ALA A 253 -5.67 7.00 5.91
CA ALA A 253 -6.26 6.78 4.60
C ALA A 253 -7.71 7.28 4.55
N SER A 254 -8.52 6.99 5.57
CA SER A 254 -9.90 7.46 5.63
C SER A 254 -9.99 8.99 5.61
N PHE A 255 -9.14 9.66 6.40
CA PHE A 255 -9.03 11.11 6.42
C PHE A 255 -8.55 11.65 5.06
N GLY A 256 -7.53 11.03 4.48
CA GLY A 256 -6.99 11.40 3.17
C GLY A 256 -8.05 11.35 2.07
N ILE A 257 -8.86 10.28 2.02
CA ILE A 257 -9.94 10.12 1.05
C ILE A 257 -11.03 11.18 1.25
N VAL A 258 -11.41 11.50 2.50
CA VAL A 258 -12.39 12.55 2.79
C VAL A 258 -11.87 13.91 2.31
N VAL A 259 -10.60 14.24 2.56
CA VAL A 259 -10.00 15.49 2.08
C VAL A 259 -9.92 15.52 0.56
N ALA A 260 -9.47 14.44 -0.08
CA ALA A 260 -9.42 14.31 -1.54
C ALA A 260 -10.81 14.48 -2.17
N PHE A 261 -11.83 13.88 -1.56
CA PHE A 261 -13.23 14.04 -1.95
C PHE A 261 -13.66 15.51 -1.86
N VAL A 262 -13.41 16.19 -0.74
CA VAL A 262 -13.79 17.60 -0.54
C VAL A 262 -13.11 18.50 -1.58
N PHE A 263 -11.80 18.31 -1.79
CA PHE A 263 -11.05 19.11 -2.76
C PHE A 263 -11.51 18.84 -4.21
N GLY A 264 -11.66 17.57 -4.58
CA GLY A 264 -12.11 17.18 -5.92
C GLY A 264 -13.54 17.61 -6.24
N THR A 265 -14.43 17.70 -5.24
CA THR A 265 -15.84 18.03 -5.46
C THR A 265 -16.20 19.49 -5.20
N PHE A 266 -15.46 20.23 -4.36
CA PHE A 266 -15.79 21.61 -4.02
C PHE A 266 -14.73 22.62 -4.48
N VAL A 267 -13.45 22.32 -4.30
CA VAL A 267 -12.35 23.24 -4.67
C VAL A 267 -12.12 23.23 -6.18
N LEU A 268 -12.07 22.03 -6.78
CA LEU A 268 -11.83 21.86 -8.21
C LEU A 268 -12.88 22.56 -9.12
N PRO A 269 -14.20 22.44 -8.90
CA PRO A 269 -15.17 23.17 -9.71
C PRO A 269 -14.93 24.69 -9.71
N GLY A 270 -14.63 25.26 -8.53
CA GLY A 270 -14.31 26.68 -8.40
C GLY A 270 -13.04 27.06 -9.17
N ALA A 271 -11.98 26.25 -9.05
CA ALA A 271 -10.75 26.44 -9.80
C ALA A 271 -10.99 26.38 -11.32
N LEU A 272 -11.73 25.37 -11.80
CA LEU A 272 -12.08 25.22 -13.22
C LEU A 272 -12.91 26.39 -13.76
N LEU A 273 -13.87 26.89 -12.98
CA LEU A 273 -14.73 28.02 -13.38
C LEU A 273 -13.98 29.34 -13.48
N TRP A 274 -12.87 29.49 -12.76
CA TRP A 274 -12.04 30.69 -12.86
C TRP A 274 -11.43 30.80 -14.26
N PHE A 275 -11.09 29.66 -14.86
CA PHE A 275 -10.62 29.57 -16.23
C PHE A 275 -11.80 29.36 -17.21
N GLY A 276 -11.65 29.83 -18.44
CA GLY A 276 -12.68 29.69 -19.47
C GLY A 276 -12.61 28.36 -20.20
N ARG A 277 -13.36 28.22 -21.29
CA ARG A 277 -13.31 27.05 -22.21
C ARG A 277 -11.95 26.83 -22.88
N TRP A 278 -11.06 27.82 -22.82
CA TRP A 278 -9.71 27.76 -23.40
C TRP A 278 -8.82 26.69 -22.72
N ILE A 279 -9.14 26.27 -21.50
CA ILE A 279 -8.38 25.23 -20.80
C ILE A 279 -8.40 23.88 -21.54
N PHE A 280 -9.43 23.64 -22.34
CA PHE A 280 -9.56 22.43 -23.17
C PHE A 280 -8.87 22.58 -24.55
N TRP A 281 -8.16 23.68 -24.79
CA TRP A 281 -7.38 23.86 -26.02
C TRP A 281 -6.38 22.70 -26.20
N PRO A 282 -6.24 22.12 -27.41
CA PRO A 282 -6.74 22.58 -28.71
C PRO A 282 -8.17 22.14 -29.07
N ARG A 283 -8.76 21.16 -28.37
CA ARG A 283 -10.09 20.62 -28.67
C ARG A 283 -11.12 21.09 -27.64
N SER A 284 -11.36 22.40 -27.63
CA SER A 284 -12.40 22.99 -26.78
C SER A 284 -13.79 22.49 -27.21
N PRO A 285 -14.58 21.89 -26.31
CA PRO A 285 -15.93 21.41 -26.62
C PRO A 285 -16.81 22.58 -27.05
N ARG A 286 -17.54 22.40 -28.16
CA ARG A 286 -18.54 23.35 -28.66
C ARG A 286 -19.93 22.74 -28.61
N VAL A 287 -20.94 23.61 -28.56
CA VAL A 287 -22.33 23.17 -28.52
C VAL A 287 -22.67 22.41 -29.80
N GLY A 288 -23.19 21.19 -29.67
CA GLY A 288 -23.54 20.31 -30.79
C GLY A 288 -22.46 19.32 -31.23
N ASP A 289 -21.28 19.31 -30.59
CA ASP A 289 -20.27 18.26 -30.82
C ASP A 289 -20.80 16.88 -30.39
N THR A 290 -20.65 15.86 -31.24
CA THR A 290 -20.95 14.46 -30.90
C THR A 290 -19.69 13.73 -30.45
N THR A 291 -19.78 12.96 -29.37
CA THR A 291 -18.68 12.11 -28.88
C THR A 291 -18.76 10.72 -29.51
N GLU A 292 -17.82 10.40 -30.41
CA GLU A 292 -17.70 9.04 -30.96
C GLU A 292 -16.88 8.13 -30.03
N HIS A 293 -17.45 6.97 -29.65
CA HIS A 293 -16.82 6.00 -28.75
C HIS A 293 -16.40 4.70 -29.47
N ARG A 294 -15.72 4.84 -30.63
CA ARG A 294 -15.43 3.73 -31.58
C ARG A 294 -14.85 2.45 -30.95
N VAL A 295 -13.97 2.57 -29.96
CA VAL A 295 -13.35 1.40 -29.29
C VAL A 295 -14.37 0.66 -28.43
N PHE A 296 -15.12 1.38 -27.60
CA PHE A 296 -16.09 0.75 -26.70
C PHE A 296 -17.36 0.32 -27.42
N ASP A 297 -17.69 0.93 -28.55
CA ASP A 297 -18.72 0.43 -29.47
C ASP A 297 -18.35 -0.95 -30.03
N ALA A 298 -17.07 -1.15 -30.40
CA ALA A 298 -16.58 -2.45 -30.85
C ALA A 298 -16.59 -3.50 -29.72
N VAL A 299 -16.13 -3.12 -28.52
CA VAL A 299 -16.16 -4.00 -27.32
C VAL A 299 -17.60 -4.38 -26.98
N GLY A 300 -18.52 -3.41 -26.91
CA GLY A 300 -19.94 -3.65 -26.66
C GLY A 300 -20.58 -4.53 -27.73
N GLY A 301 -20.22 -4.34 -29.01
CA GLY A 301 -20.64 -5.20 -30.12
C GLY A 301 -20.15 -6.64 -29.98
N ALA A 302 -18.91 -6.85 -29.55
CA ALA A 302 -18.35 -8.18 -29.29
C ALA A 302 -19.06 -8.87 -28.12
N VAL A 303 -19.23 -8.18 -26.99
CA VAL A 303 -19.96 -8.68 -25.80
C VAL A 303 -21.40 -9.05 -26.14
N LYS A 304 -22.09 -8.25 -26.96
CA LYS A 304 -23.45 -8.53 -27.41
C LYS A 304 -23.54 -9.80 -28.26
N LYS A 305 -22.57 -10.02 -29.16
CA LYS A 305 -22.58 -11.17 -30.09
C LYS A 305 -22.24 -12.48 -29.40
N ARG A 306 -21.28 -12.49 -28.46
CA ARG A 306 -20.76 -13.72 -27.83
C ARG A 306 -20.51 -13.56 -26.32
N PRO A 307 -21.56 -13.29 -25.51
CA PRO A 307 -21.39 -13.02 -24.08
C PRO A 307 -20.79 -14.20 -23.30
N ALA A 308 -21.23 -15.43 -23.56
CA ALA A 308 -20.73 -16.61 -22.84
C ALA A 308 -19.25 -16.91 -23.14
N ALA A 309 -18.82 -16.76 -24.41
CA ALA A 309 -17.43 -17.01 -24.80
C ALA A 309 -16.48 -15.96 -24.21
N ILE A 310 -16.87 -14.68 -24.22
CA ILE A 310 -16.07 -13.61 -23.61
C ILE A 310 -15.95 -13.83 -22.10
N LEU A 311 -17.06 -14.15 -21.43
CA LEU A 311 -17.03 -14.48 -20.00
C LEU A 311 -16.09 -15.65 -19.70
N ALA A 312 -16.20 -16.74 -20.46
CA ALA A 312 -15.35 -17.91 -20.26
C ALA A 312 -13.86 -17.60 -20.47
N MET A 313 -13.52 -16.85 -21.52
CA MET A 313 -12.13 -16.43 -21.77
C MET A 313 -11.59 -15.51 -20.67
N SER A 314 -12.38 -14.53 -20.23
CA SER A 314 -11.98 -13.63 -19.14
C SER A 314 -11.79 -14.38 -17.82
N LEU A 315 -12.70 -15.29 -17.48
CA LEU A 315 -12.58 -16.13 -16.28
C LEU A 315 -11.38 -17.08 -16.38
N PHE A 316 -11.10 -17.63 -17.56
CA PHE A 316 -9.92 -18.46 -17.78
C PHE A 316 -8.63 -17.66 -17.59
N ALA A 317 -8.54 -16.45 -18.15
CA ALA A 317 -7.37 -15.58 -17.98
C ALA A 317 -7.14 -15.20 -16.50
N LEU A 318 -8.20 -14.78 -15.80
CA LEU A 318 -8.12 -14.47 -14.36
C LEU A 318 -7.79 -15.71 -13.53
N GLY A 319 -8.36 -16.87 -13.86
CA GLY A 319 -8.06 -18.14 -13.20
C GLY A 319 -6.61 -18.58 -13.39
N ALA A 320 -6.05 -18.41 -14.59
CA ALA A 320 -4.64 -18.70 -14.88
C ALA A 320 -3.70 -17.80 -14.07
N MET A 321 -3.99 -16.50 -14.00
CA MET A 321 -3.23 -15.55 -13.17
C MET A 321 -3.34 -15.87 -11.67
N SER A 322 -4.50 -16.38 -11.24
CA SER A 322 -4.73 -16.79 -9.85
C SER A 322 -3.87 -17.98 -9.42
N LEU A 323 -3.40 -18.83 -10.34
CA LEU A 323 -2.53 -19.97 -10.01
C LEU A 323 -1.23 -19.55 -9.32
N GLY A 324 -0.73 -18.34 -9.59
CA GLY A 324 0.45 -17.81 -8.92
C GLY A 324 0.30 -17.67 -7.41
N THR A 325 -0.94 -17.61 -6.89
CA THR A 325 -1.18 -17.48 -5.44
C THR A 325 -0.75 -18.70 -4.64
N PHE A 326 -0.73 -19.89 -5.25
CA PHE A 326 -0.26 -21.11 -4.59
C PHE A 326 1.26 -21.13 -4.37
N SER A 327 2.00 -20.24 -5.04
CA SER A 327 3.45 -20.12 -4.92
C SER A 327 3.90 -18.97 -4.02
N ILE A 328 2.96 -18.22 -3.43
CA ILE A 328 3.29 -17.07 -2.58
C ILE A 328 3.91 -17.56 -1.28
N SER A 329 5.11 -17.08 -0.98
CA SER A 329 5.72 -17.10 0.35
C SER A 329 5.69 -15.69 0.95
N THR A 330 5.42 -15.59 2.24
CA THR A 330 5.39 -14.33 3.00
C THR A 330 6.47 -14.33 4.09
N GLY A 331 6.78 -13.14 4.63
CA GLY A 331 7.78 -12.95 5.68
C GLY A 331 9.15 -12.67 5.08
N LEU A 332 9.42 -11.39 4.80
CA LEU A 332 10.74 -10.92 4.39
C LEU A 332 11.71 -11.01 5.55
N ASN A 333 12.93 -11.46 5.26
CA ASN A 333 14.05 -11.28 6.20
C ASN A 333 14.46 -9.81 6.20
N GLN A 334 15.20 -9.40 7.23
CA GLN A 334 15.65 -8.01 7.38
C GLN A 334 16.48 -7.51 6.18
N SER A 335 17.32 -8.38 5.59
CA SER A 335 18.11 -8.06 4.39
C SER A 335 17.27 -7.83 3.14
N ASP A 336 16.12 -8.49 3.06
CA ASP A 336 15.29 -8.56 1.85
C ASP A 336 14.23 -7.45 1.84
N GLN A 337 14.21 -6.60 2.87
CA GLN A 337 13.32 -5.42 2.95
C GLN A 337 13.78 -4.29 2.03
N PHE A 338 15.08 -4.21 1.74
CA PHE A 338 15.68 -3.19 0.90
C PHE A 338 15.82 -3.68 -0.55
N ILE A 339 15.57 -2.79 -1.52
CA ILE A 339 15.81 -3.11 -2.94
C ILE A 339 17.32 -3.16 -3.23
N ASP A 340 18.06 -2.20 -2.66
CA ASP A 340 19.52 -2.17 -2.69
C ASP A 340 20.04 -2.50 -1.28
N THR A 341 21.04 -3.37 -1.16
CA THR A 341 21.56 -3.79 0.16
C THR A 341 22.34 -2.66 0.83
N PRO A 342 21.89 -2.11 1.96
CA PRO A 342 22.61 -1.07 2.68
C PRO A 342 23.81 -1.66 3.45
N GLU A 343 24.73 -0.78 3.86
CA GLU A 343 25.96 -1.17 4.56
C GLU A 343 25.68 -2.01 5.82
N SER A 344 24.65 -1.66 6.61
CA SER A 344 24.31 -2.39 7.83
C SER A 344 23.95 -3.85 7.58
N ILE A 345 23.33 -4.16 6.44
CA ILE A 345 22.94 -5.52 6.06
C ILE A 345 24.13 -6.32 5.54
N SER A 346 24.98 -5.72 4.69
CA SER A 346 26.22 -6.39 4.26
C SER A 346 27.15 -6.67 5.44
N ALA A 347 27.29 -5.70 6.35
CA ALA A 347 28.09 -5.81 7.56
C ALA A 347 27.53 -6.85 8.55
N ALA A 348 26.20 -7.01 8.63
CA ALA A 348 25.59 -8.09 9.41
C ALA A 348 25.98 -9.48 8.88
N ARG A 349 26.04 -9.64 7.54
CA ARG A 349 26.46 -10.89 6.91
C ARG A 349 27.94 -11.17 7.17
N GLU A 350 28.80 -10.17 6.97
CA GLU A 350 30.23 -10.28 7.27
C GLU A 350 30.49 -10.61 8.76
N LEU A 351 29.71 -10.00 9.67
CA LEU A 351 29.77 -10.30 11.09
C LEU A 351 29.47 -11.78 11.36
N SER A 352 28.41 -12.31 10.75
CA SER A 352 28.01 -13.71 10.93
C SER A 352 29.03 -14.72 10.36
N GLU A 353 29.76 -14.33 9.31
CA GLU A 353 30.83 -15.15 8.74
C GLU A 353 32.10 -15.11 9.60
N ALA A 354 32.45 -13.93 10.13
CA ALA A 354 33.66 -13.72 10.93
C ALA A 354 33.52 -14.15 12.40
N PHE A 355 32.31 -14.12 12.94
CA PHE A 355 31.97 -14.50 14.31
C PHE A 355 30.72 -15.42 14.32
N PRO A 356 30.86 -16.73 14.05
CA PRO A 356 29.72 -17.65 13.97
C PRO A 356 28.85 -17.73 15.24
N ASP A 357 29.46 -17.48 16.40
CA ASP A 357 28.79 -17.47 17.72
C ASP A 357 28.25 -16.08 18.11
N ALA A 358 28.39 -15.08 17.24
CA ALA A 358 27.83 -13.74 17.41
C ALA A 358 26.77 -13.46 16.34
N SER A 359 25.56 -13.13 16.78
CA SER A 359 24.52 -12.64 15.89
C SER A 359 24.51 -11.12 15.92
N ALA A 360 24.26 -10.48 14.77
CA ALA A 360 23.95 -9.05 14.73
C ALA A 360 22.64 -8.72 15.49
N THR A 361 21.78 -9.73 15.65
CA THR A 361 20.46 -9.65 16.29
C THR A 361 20.19 -10.94 17.08
N PRO A 362 20.77 -11.11 18.28
CA PRO A 362 20.47 -12.26 19.13
C PRO A 362 19.00 -12.27 19.57
N ALA A 363 18.47 -13.45 19.90
CA ALA A 363 17.17 -13.55 20.55
C ALA A 363 17.29 -13.05 21.99
N ILE A 364 16.31 -12.25 22.42
CA ILE A 364 16.30 -11.63 23.73
C ILE A 364 15.17 -12.28 24.53
N ILE A 365 15.50 -12.82 25.69
CA ILE A 365 14.55 -13.49 26.57
C ILE A 365 14.36 -12.64 27.82
N SER A 366 13.12 -12.23 28.07
CA SER A 366 12.72 -11.62 29.32
C SER A 366 12.15 -12.67 30.27
N THR A 367 12.60 -12.68 31.52
CA THR A 367 12.18 -13.66 32.53
C THR A 367 12.34 -13.09 33.94
N GLU A 368 11.48 -13.52 34.86
CA GLU A 368 11.64 -13.21 36.29
C GLU A 368 12.73 -14.08 36.95
N ASP A 369 12.97 -15.28 36.42
CA ASP A 369 13.95 -16.24 36.95
C ASP A 369 15.03 -16.55 35.89
N ILE A 370 16.07 -15.71 35.88
CA ILE A 370 17.21 -15.81 34.96
C ILE A 370 17.95 -17.14 35.13
N THR A 371 18.08 -17.62 36.37
CA THR A 371 18.89 -18.81 36.68
C THR A 371 18.20 -20.06 36.15
N ALA A 372 16.92 -20.26 36.48
CA ALA A 372 16.15 -21.42 36.00
C ALA A 372 15.96 -21.40 34.48
N THR A 373 15.83 -20.21 33.90
CA THR A 373 15.69 -20.02 32.44
C THR A 373 16.98 -20.36 31.72
N SER A 374 18.13 -19.90 32.24
CA SER A 374 19.45 -20.22 31.69
C SER A 374 19.77 -21.70 31.78
N GLU A 375 19.47 -22.37 32.90
CA GLU A 375 19.65 -23.82 33.03
C GLU A 375 18.86 -24.59 31.97
N ARG A 376 17.58 -24.23 31.75
CA ARG A 376 16.75 -24.86 30.70
C ARG A 376 17.30 -24.66 29.29
N LEU A 377 17.82 -23.48 28.99
CA LEU A 377 18.44 -23.19 27.68
C LEU A 377 19.75 -23.99 27.50
N SER A 378 20.56 -24.08 28.55
CA SER A 378 21.78 -24.89 28.55
C SER A 378 21.51 -26.38 28.43
N ASP A 379 20.46 -26.89 29.08
CA ASP A 379 20.02 -28.29 28.93
C ASP A 379 19.58 -28.61 27.49
N ALA A 380 19.08 -27.60 26.76
CA ALA A 380 18.76 -27.69 25.33
C ALA A 380 19.99 -27.54 24.41
N GLY A 381 21.20 -27.36 24.97
CA GLY A 381 22.44 -27.19 24.21
C GLY A 381 22.68 -25.77 23.70
N LEU A 382 21.93 -24.78 24.19
CA LEU A 382 22.10 -23.37 23.84
C LEU A 382 23.04 -22.68 24.84
N GLN A 383 23.68 -21.59 24.41
CA GLN A 383 24.57 -20.80 25.27
C GLN A 383 23.89 -19.49 25.68
N PRO A 384 23.14 -19.47 26.80
CA PRO A 384 22.54 -18.26 27.31
C PRO A 384 23.60 -17.30 27.84
N ARG A 385 23.47 -16.02 27.46
CA ARG A 385 24.30 -14.91 27.95
C ARG A 385 23.40 -13.94 28.70
N PRO A 386 23.31 -14.02 30.04
CA PRO A 386 22.58 -13.03 30.82
C PRO A 386 23.29 -11.68 30.73
N ASN A 387 22.54 -10.61 30.55
CA ASN A 387 23.05 -9.24 30.56
C ASN A 387 22.72 -8.53 31.89
N ASP A 388 23.38 -7.39 32.12
CA ASP A 388 23.22 -6.61 33.37
C ASP A 388 21.83 -5.94 33.49
N GLU A 389 21.06 -5.91 32.39
CA GLU A 389 19.69 -5.38 32.33
C GLU A 389 18.63 -6.42 32.72
N GLY A 390 19.03 -7.65 33.04
CA GLY A 390 18.12 -8.72 33.48
C GLY A 390 17.48 -9.53 32.35
N PHE A 391 17.99 -9.41 31.12
CA PHE A 391 17.60 -10.22 29.98
C PHE A 391 18.63 -11.33 29.70
N ILE A 392 18.22 -12.35 28.96
CA ILE A 392 19.11 -13.40 28.48
C ILE A 392 19.19 -13.32 26.96
N GLU A 393 20.40 -13.15 26.44
CA GLU A 393 20.68 -13.24 25.01
C GLU A 393 21.02 -14.67 24.61
N VAL A 394 20.39 -15.17 23.56
CA VAL A 394 20.62 -16.52 23.03
C VAL A 394 20.70 -16.47 21.50
N SER A 395 21.65 -17.22 20.96
CA SER A 395 21.80 -17.45 19.52
C SER A 395 21.67 -18.95 19.21
N GLY A 396 21.37 -19.29 17.95
CA GLY A 396 21.43 -20.67 17.46
C GLY A 396 20.13 -21.48 17.54
N ALA A 397 19.01 -20.87 17.91
CA ALA A 397 17.68 -21.49 17.86
C ALA A 397 16.65 -20.54 17.25
N THR A 398 15.61 -21.09 16.63
CA THR A 398 14.50 -20.32 16.07
C THR A 398 13.51 -19.86 17.16
N THR A 399 12.77 -18.77 16.92
CA THR A 399 11.77 -18.26 17.86
C THR A 399 10.76 -19.33 18.33
N PRO A 400 10.20 -20.19 17.45
CA PRO A 400 9.30 -21.26 17.89
C PRO A 400 9.97 -22.31 18.78
N GLU A 401 11.23 -22.65 18.52
CA GLU A 401 12.01 -23.59 19.34
C GLU A 401 12.27 -23.00 20.72
N LEU A 402 12.70 -21.74 20.80
CA LEU A 402 12.92 -21.04 22.07
C LEU A 402 11.62 -20.98 22.89
N ARG A 403 10.49 -20.61 22.27
CA ARG A 403 9.19 -20.59 22.95
C ARG A 403 8.75 -21.98 23.42
N ALA A 404 9.05 -23.03 22.65
CA ALA A 404 8.73 -24.40 23.05
C ALA A 404 9.60 -24.90 24.23
N ILE A 405 10.89 -24.56 24.26
CA ILE A 405 11.79 -24.88 25.38
C ILE A 405 11.35 -24.16 26.66
N LEU A 406 10.90 -22.92 26.51
CA LEU A 406 10.53 -22.04 27.61
C LEU A 406 9.05 -22.15 28.01
N ASP A 407 8.28 -23.07 27.43
CA ASP A 407 6.87 -23.21 27.74
C ASP A 407 6.65 -23.48 29.25
N GLY A 408 5.70 -22.76 29.85
CA GLY A 408 5.40 -22.83 31.28
C GLY A 408 6.44 -22.19 32.23
N THR A 409 7.49 -21.53 31.72
CA THR A 409 8.44 -20.75 32.56
C THR A 409 7.91 -19.36 32.91
N GLY A 410 7.00 -18.81 32.10
CA GLY A 410 6.63 -17.40 32.15
C GLY A 410 7.63 -16.47 31.46
N ALA A 411 8.67 -17.00 30.81
CA ALA A 411 9.62 -16.23 30.01
C ALA A 411 9.04 -15.86 28.64
N PHE A 412 9.39 -14.67 28.14
CA PHE A 412 8.97 -14.15 26.84
C PHE A 412 10.16 -14.03 25.90
N VAL A 413 9.96 -14.38 24.62
CA VAL A 413 11.01 -14.33 23.59
C VAL A 413 10.76 -13.15 22.66
N GLY A 414 11.77 -12.27 22.56
CA GLY A 414 11.85 -11.10 21.70
C GLY A 414 13.17 -11.05 20.91
N GLY A 415 13.50 -9.86 20.40
CA GLY A 415 14.58 -9.66 19.43
C GLY A 415 14.08 -9.72 17.98
N GLY A 416 14.92 -9.30 17.04
CA GLY A 416 14.51 -9.05 15.64
C GLY A 416 13.83 -10.23 14.95
N ASP A 417 14.34 -11.45 15.12
CA ASP A 417 13.74 -12.66 14.53
C ASP A 417 12.38 -13.00 15.15
N ALA A 418 12.21 -12.75 16.44
CA ALA A 418 10.93 -12.92 17.13
C ALA A 418 9.90 -11.87 16.68
N GLU A 419 10.34 -10.63 16.46
CA GLU A 419 9.52 -9.56 15.93
C GLU A 419 9.04 -9.87 14.50
N LEU A 420 9.90 -10.37 13.62
CA LEU A 420 9.53 -10.79 12.26
C LEU A 420 8.55 -11.97 12.29
N TYR A 421 8.80 -12.97 13.14
CA TYR A 421 7.92 -14.13 13.30
C TYR A 421 6.53 -13.73 13.83
N ASP A 422 6.48 -12.87 14.84
CA ASP A 422 5.22 -12.37 15.40
C ASP A 422 4.47 -11.48 14.42
N THR A 423 5.20 -10.66 13.64
CA THR A 423 4.61 -9.82 12.60
C THR A 423 3.95 -10.66 11.50
N GLU A 424 4.60 -11.75 11.04
CA GLU A 424 3.98 -12.65 10.06
C GLU A 424 2.77 -13.39 10.66
N THR A 425 2.86 -13.81 11.92
CA THR A 425 1.75 -14.48 12.62
C THR A 425 0.55 -13.54 12.78
N ALA A 426 0.79 -12.32 13.26
CA ALA A 426 -0.22 -11.27 13.37
C ALA A 426 -0.84 -10.93 12.00
N ALA A 427 -0.02 -10.81 10.96
CA ALA A 427 -0.51 -10.56 9.60
C ALA A 427 -1.40 -11.71 9.09
N ALA A 428 -1.09 -12.96 9.42
CA ALA A 428 -1.94 -14.10 9.07
C ALA A 428 -3.31 -14.03 9.75
N ASP A 429 -3.36 -13.65 11.03
CA ASP A 429 -4.60 -13.49 11.77
C ASP A 429 -5.40 -12.26 11.30
N ASP A 430 -4.72 -11.15 11.02
CA ASP A 430 -5.33 -9.97 10.41
C ASP A 430 -6.00 -10.33 9.07
N ARG A 431 -5.35 -11.11 8.21
CA ARG A 431 -5.94 -11.56 6.94
C ARG A 431 -7.20 -12.39 7.15
N ARG A 432 -7.26 -13.24 8.19
CA ARG A 432 -8.44 -14.05 8.53
C ARG A 432 -9.63 -13.21 8.98
N VAL A 433 -9.39 -12.07 9.64
CA VAL A 433 -10.43 -11.19 10.17
C VAL A 433 -10.82 -10.10 9.16
N VAL A 434 -9.84 -9.39 8.61
CA VAL A 434 -10.05 -8.20 7.78
C VAL A 434 -10.63 -8.57 6.41
N PHE A 435 -10.19 -9.67 5.77
CA PHE A 435 -10.73 -10.06 4.46
C PHE A 435 -12.25 -10.27 4.45
N PRO A 436 -12.84 -11.12 5.33
CA PRO A 436 -14.28 -11.28 5.37
C PRO A 436 -14.99 -10.02 5.85
N LEU A 437 -14.39 -9.24 6.76
CA LEU A 437 -14.96 -7.98 7.26
C LEU A 437 -15.16 -6.97 6.13
N VAL A 438 -14.11 -6.68 5.36
CA VAL A 438 -14.13 -5.76 4.21
C VAL A 438 -15.14 -6.24 3.17
N LEU A 439 -15.08 -7.54 2.81
CA LEU A 439 -15.97 -8.11 1.80
C LEU A 439 -17.44 -8.03 2.22
N GLY A 440 -17.74 -8.34 3.48
CA GLY A 440 -19.07 -8.28 4.07
C GLY A 440 -19.62 -6.85 4.13
N LEU A 441 -18.80 -5.90 4.61
CA LEU A 441 -19.19 -4.50 4.73
C LEU A 441 -19.53 -3.89 3.36
N ILE A 442 -18.70 -4.17 2.36
CA ILE A 442 -18.94 -3.73 0.98
C ILE A 442 -20.14 -4.41 0.36
N PHE A 443 -20.30 -5.72 0.58
CA PHE A 443 -21.47 -6.43 0.08
C PHE A 443 -22.76 -5.79 0.62
N VAL A 444 -22.78 -5.45 1.92
CA VAL A 444 -23.88 -4.72 2.56
C VAL A 444 -24.06 -3.33 1.96
N ALA A 445 -22.99 -2.56 1.78
CA ALA A 445 -23.05 -1.24 1.15
C ALA A 445 -23.64 -1.31 -0.27
N LEU A 446 -23.23 -2.30 -1.07
CA LEU A 446 -23.74 -2.55 -2.40
C LEU A 446 -25.20 -3.01 -2.40
N LEU A 447 -25.64 -3.80 -1.41
CA LEU A 447 -27.05 -4.16 -1.26
C LEU A 447 -27.93 -2.91 -1.10
N PHE A 448 -27.52 -1.97 -0.26
CA PHE A 448 -28.23 -0.71 -0.05
C PHE A 448 -28.23 0.18 -1.30
N LEU A 449 -27.07 0.32 -1.94
CA LEU A 449 -26.89 1.19 -3.09
C LEU A 449 -27.61 0.66 -4.34
N LEU A 450 -27.45 -0.63 -4.63
CA LEU A 450 -28.01 -1.25 -5.83
C LEU A 450 -29.46 -1.72 -5.64
N ARG A 451 -29.94 -1.88 -4.40
CA ARG A 451 -31.28 -2.43 -4.09
C ARG A 451 -31.55 -3.75 -4.84
N SER A 452 -30.49 -4.55 -5.04
CA SER A 452 -30.46 -5.82 -5.77
C SER A 452 -29.57 -6.77 -4.96
N VAL A 453 -29.87 -8.07 -4.97
CA VAL A 453 -29.04 -9.10 -4.33
C VAL A 453 -28.06 -9.71 -5.32
N VAL A 454 -28.49 -9.89 -6.58
CA VAL A 454 -27.67 -10.54 -7.61
C VAL A 454 -26.52 -9.63 -8.04
N ALA A 455 -26.76 -8.32 -8.16
CA ALA A 455 -25.73 -7.39 -8.61
C ALA A 455 -24.54 -7.31 -7.63
N PRO A 456 -24.75 -7.07 -6.31
CA PRO A 456 -23.67 -7.13 -5.33
C PRO A 456 -22.92 -8.46 -5.35
N LEU A 457 -23.62 -9.59 -5.43
CA LEU A 457 -22.97 -10.91 -5.43
C LEU A 457 -22.03 -11.09 -6.63
N VAL A 458 -22.45 -10.65 -7.82
CA VAL A 458 -21.60 -10.67 -9.02
C VAL A 458 -20.42 -9.69 -8.86
N MET A 459 -20.67 -8.47 -8.40
CA MET A 459 -19.61 -7.46 -8.23
C MET A 459 -18.56 -7.94 -7.22
N THR A 460 -18.99 -8.31 -6.01
CA THR A 460 -18.13 -8.80 -4.93
C THR A 460 -17.36 -10.06 -5.35
N GLY A 461 -18.00 -11.01 -6.04
CA GLY A 461 -17.33 -12.20 -6.56
C GLY A 461 -16.27 -11.86 -7.63
N SER A 462 -16.58 -10.92 -8.53
CA SER A 462 -15.62 -10.49 -9.56
C SER A 462 -14.44 -9.71 -8.99
N VAL A 463 -14.67 -8.89 -7.95
CA VAL A 463 -13.61 -8.17 -7.22
C VAL A 463 -12.72 -9.17 -6.50
N LEU A 464 -13.29 -10.16 -5.80
CA LEU A 464 -12.52 -11.22 -5.14
C LEU A 464 -11.64 -11.98 -6.14
N LEU A 465 -12.20 -12.41 -7.27
CA LEU A 465 -11.45 -13.10 -8.32
C LEU A 465 -10.31 -12.24 -8.88
N THR A 466 -10.56 -10.95 -9.09
CA THR A 466 -9.54 -10.01 -9.56
C THR A 466 -8.43 -9.83 -8.53
N ASN A 467 -8.77 -9.80 -7.26
CA ASN A 467 -7.80 -9.66 -6.17
C ASN A 467 -6.87 -10.87 -6.09
N VAL A 468 -7.43 -12.08 -6.15
CA VAL A 468 -6.63 -13.33 -6.21
C VAL A 468 -5.77 -13.36 -7.48
N ALA A 469 -6.31 -12.97 -8.63
CA ALA A 469 -5.55 -12.88 -9.87
C ALA A 469 -4.41 -11.84 -9.78
N ALA A 470 -4.65 -10.70 -9.14
CA ALA A 470 -3.67 -9.64 -8.94
C ALA A 470 -2.54 -10.08 -8.00
N LEU A 471 -2.86 -10.78 -6.92
CA LEU A 471 -1.86 -11.37 -6.01
C LEU A 471 -0.99 -12.41 -6.74
N GLY A 472 -1.61 -13.31 -7.51
CA GLY A 472 -0.87 -14.35 -8.24
C GLY A 472 0.00 -13.79 -9.38
N ALA A 473 -0.52 -12.84 -10.15
CA ALA A 473 0.24 -12.16 -11.20
C ALA A 473 1.32 -11.24 -10.60
N GLY A 474 1.01 -10.53 -9.52
CA GLY A 474 1.95 -9.67 -8.81
C GLY A 474 3.09 -10.47 -8.17
N TRP A 475 2.81 -11.67 -7.66
CA TRP A 475 3.83 -12.62 -7.21
C TRP A 475 4.75 -13.01 -8.36
N TRP A 476 4.17 -13.43 -9.48
CA TRP A 476 4.96 -13.82 -10.65
C TRP A 476 5.88 -12.70 -11.14
N VAL A 477 5.36 -11.47 -11.23
CA VAL A 477 6.14 -10.28 -11.60
C VAL A 477 7.22 -9.98 -10.56
N SER A 478 6.88 -9.96 -9.29
CA SER A 478 7.84 -9.65 -8.21
C SER A 478 8.99 -10.65 -8.18
N HIS A 479 8.68 -11.94 -8.30
CA HIS A 479 9.66 -13.01 -8.26
C HIS A 479 10.52 -13.09 -9.52
N HIS A 480 9.92 -13.08 -10.71
CA HIS A 480 10.66 -13.32 -11.96
C HIS A 480 11.23 -12.05 -12.60
N LEU A 481 10.58 -10.89 -12.41
CA LEU A 481 11.02 -9.65 -13.04
C LEU A 481 11.93 -8.83 -12.11
N PHE A 482 11.62 -8.80 -10.82
CA PHE A 482 12.36 -8.01 -9.83
C PHE A 482 13.28 -8.85 -8.92
N GLY A 483 13.17 -10.18 -8.96
CA GLY A 483 14.03 -11.07 -8.18
C GLY A 483 13.68 -11.11 -6.69
N PHE A 484 12.46 -10.71 -6.30
CA PHE A 484 12.04 -10.77 -4.90
C PHE A 484 11.68 -12.20 -4.49
N ASP A 485 12.33 -12.71 -3.45
CA ASP A 485 12.17 -14.10 -3.01
C ASP A 485 10.89 -14.36 -2.21
N ARG A 486 10.34 -13.33 -1.55
CA ARG A 486 9.15 -13.42 -0.69
C ARG A 486 8.34 -12.13 -0.74
N PHE A 487 7.07 -12.21 -0.39
CA PHE A 487 6.25 -11.05 -0.10
C PHE A 487 6.44 -10.59 1.33
N ASP A 488 6.39 -9.27 1.52
CA ASP A 488 6.21 -8.70 2.84
C ASP A 488 4.91 -9.21 3.47
N SER A 489 4.91 -9.35 4.80
CA SER A 489 3.77 -9.84 5.58
C SER A 489 2.51 -8.98 5.38
N SER A 490 2.67 -7.67 5.18
CA SER A 490 1.57 -6.72 5.01
C SER A 490 1.07 -6.60 3.57
N THR A 491 1.90 -6.95 2.57
CA THR A 491 1.57 -6.80 1.14
C THR A 491 0.21 -7.40 0.77
N PRO A 492 -0.11 -8.67 1.10
CA PRO A 492 -1.41 -9.25 0.75
C PRO A 492 -2.59 -8.53 1.41
N LEU A 493 -2.41 -8.04 2.63
CA LEU A 493 -3.46 -7.33 3.37
C LEU A 493 -3.76 -5.99 2.71
N TYR A 494 -2.74 -5.17 2.49
CA TYR A 494 -2.89 -3.85 1.87
C TYR A 494 -3.36 -3.93 0.43
N ALA A 495 -2.79 -4.84 -0.37
CA ALA A 495 -3.25 -5.07 -1.73
C ALA A 495 -4.73 -5.44 -1.76
N PHE A 496 -5.18 -6.34 -0.87
CA PHE A 496 -6.57 -6.72 -0.81
C PHE A 496 -7.47 -5.53 -0.48
N VAL A 497 -7.19 -4.84 0.63
CA VAL A 497 -8.01 -3.72 1.11
C VAL A 497 -8.10 -2.61 0.07
N PHE A 498 -6.97 -2.18 -0.51
CA PHE A 498 -6.96 -1.12 -1.51
C PHE A 498 -7.60 -1.53 -2.83
N LEU A 499 -7.35 -2.75 -3.34
CA LEU A 499 -7.98 -3.23 -4.57
C LEU A 499 -9.49 -3.36 -4.43
N VAL A 500 -9.96 -3.88 -3.29
CA VAL A 500 -11.39 -3.95 -3.03
C VAL A 500 -11.95 -2.54 -2.89
N ALA A 501 -11.39 -1.71 -2.01
CA ALA A 501 -11.88 -0.36 -1.75
C ALA A 501 -11.96 0.50 -3.03
N LEU A 502 -10.88 0.54 -3.81
CA LEU A 502 -10.79 1.36 -5.03
C LEU A 502 -11.48 0.74 -6.25
N GLY A 503 -11.54 -0.60 -6.34
CA GLY A 503 -12.13 -1.30 -7.49
C GLY A 503 -13.66 -1.19 -7.55
N ILE A 504 -14.32 -1.09 -6.39
CA ILE A 504 -15.79 -1.01 -6.32
C ILE A 504 -16.31 0.29 -6.90
N ASP A 505 -15.60 1.39 -6.69
CA ASP A 505 -16.03 2.75 -7.04
C ASP A 505 -16.47 2.84 -8.49
N TYR A 506 -15.65 2.29 -9.37
CA TYR A 506 -15.95 2.30 -10.78
C TYR A 506 -17.13 1.35 -11.10
N SER A 507 -17.23 0.19 -10.43
CA SER A 507 -18.31 -0.78 -10.66
C SER A 507 -19.67 -0.17 -10.33
N ILE A 508 -19.70 0.67 -9.29
CA ILE A 508 -20.84 1.52 -8.99
C ILE A 508 -21.14 2.48 -10.14
N PHE A 509 -20.16 3.19 -10.70
CA PHE A 509 -20.37 4.10 -11.85
C PHE A 509 -21.00 3.38 -13.06
N LEU A 510 -20.44 2.23 -13.46
CA LEU A 510 -20.96 1.49 -14.62
C LEU A 510 -22.39 0.99 -14.36
N VAL A 511 -22.65 0.41 -13.19
CA VAL A 511 -23.95 -0.19 -12.86
C VAL A 511 -25.02 0.87 -12.64
N THR A 512 -24.70 2.00 -11.99
CA THR A 512 -25.64 3.11 -11.85
C THR A 512 -26.04 3.68 -13.21
N ARG A 513 -25.08 3.93 -14.10
CA ARG A 513 -25.38 4.38 -15.47
C ARG A 513 -26.16 3.33 -16.26
N ALA A 514 -25.78 2.05 -16.14
CA ALA A 514 -26.51 0.96 -16.78
C ALA A 514 -27.96 0.84 -16.29
N ARG A 515 -28.23 1.19 -15.03
CA ARG A 515 -29.58 1.22 -14.46
C ARG A 515 -30.40 2.38 -15.03
N GLU A 516 -29.79 3.56 -15.16
CA GLU A 516 -30.42 4.73 -15.78
C GLU A 516 -30.83 4.42 -17.21
N ASP A 517 -29.90 3.91 -18.03
CA ASP A 517 -30.14 3.56 -19.43
C ASP A 517 -31.10 2.36 -19.56
N ALA A 518 -31.11 1.44 -18.60
CA ALA A 518 -32.04 0.30 -18.62
C ALA A 518 -33.51 0.72 -18.53
N ASN A 519 -33.83 1.89 -17.97
CA ASN A 519 -35.21 2.38 -17.90
C ASN A 519 -35.75 2.80 -19.28
N THR A 520 -34.88 3.19 -20.22
CA THR A 520 -35.26 3.64 -21.57
C THR A 520 -35.10 2.52 -22.59
N VAL A 521 -33.90 1.91 -22.68
CA VAL A 521 -33.56 0.94 -23.74
C VAL A 521 -33.58 -0.53 -23.28
N GLY A 522 -33.87 -0.78 -22.01
CA GLY A 522 -33.94 -2.11 -21.39
C GLY A 522 -32.56 -2.63 -20.94
N THR A 523 -32.53 -3.52 -19.94
CA THR A 523 -31.30 -3.97 -19.24
C THR A 523 -30.13 -4.38 -20.14
N ARG A 524 -30.37 -5.19 -21.18
CA ARG A 524 -29.31 -5.68 -22.06
C ARG A 524 -28.69 -4.58 -22.91
N ASN A 525 -29.49 -3.65 -23.44
CA ASN A 525 -28.95 -2.54 -24.20
C ASN A 525 -28.41 -1.43 -23.27
N GLY A 526 -29.00 -1.28 -22.09
CA GLY A 526 -28.59 -0.29 -21.09
C GLY A 526 -27.17 -0.51 -20.59
N ILE A 527 -26.76 -1.75 -20.32
CA ILE A 527 -25.36 -2.04 -19.93
C ILE A 527 -24.36 -1.76 -21.05
N LEU A 528 -24.74 -1.96 -22.32
CA LEU A 528 -23.87 -1.68 -23.46
C LEU A 528 -23.78 -0.17 -23.73
N SER A 529 -24.90 0.55 -23.63
CA SER A 529 -24.94 2.01 -23.70
C SER A 529 -24.07 2.65 -22.61
N ALA A 530 -24.18 2.14 -21.38
CA ALA A 530 -23.33 2.57 -20.27
C ALA A 530 -21.85 2.26 -20.53
N LEU A 531 -21.52 1.06 -21.03
CA LEU A 531 -20.15 0.69 -21.38
C LEU A 531 -19.56 1.60 -22.47
N CYS A 532 -20.33 1.89 -23.52
CA CYS A 532 -19.88 2.74 -24.62
C CYS A 532 -19.62 4.19 -24.18
N SER A 533 -20.53 4.75 -23.39
CA SER A 533 -20.43 6.15 -22.92
C SER A 533 -19.38 6.36 -21.83
N THR A 534 -19.24 5.41 -20.90
CA THR A 534 -18.36 5.58 -19.72
C THR A 534 -17.01 4.88 -19.83
N GLY A 535 -16.87 3.91 -20.75
CA GLY A 535 -15.69 3.05 -20.83
C GLY A 535 -14.39 3.82 -21.01
N GLY A 536 -14.36 4.82 -21.89
CA GLY A 536 -13.14 5.62 -22.13
C GLY A 536 -12.67 6.37 -20.89
N VAL A 537 -13.61 7.01 -20.19
CA VAL A 537 -13.32 7.79 -18.97
C VAL A 537 -12.86 6.87 -17.85
N ILE A 538 -13.55 5.73 -17.66
CA ILE A 538 -13.21 4.79 -16.59
C ILE A 538 -11.87 4.10 -16.86
N THR A 539 -11.56 3.72 -18.10
CA THR A 539 -10.26 3.13 -18.44
C THR A 539 -9.13 4.13 -18.24
N SER A 540 -9.30 5.39 -18.64
CA SER A 540 -8.30 6.44 -18.38
C SER A 540 -8.07 6.65 -16.89
N ALA A 541 -9.14 6.68 -16.08
CA ALA A 541 -9.04 6.77 -14.62
C ALA A 541 -8.34 5.55 -14.01
N GLY A 542 -8.66 4.35 -14.49
CA GLY A 542 -8.03 3.11 -14.07
C GLY A 542 -6.52 3.06 -14.35
N ILE A 543 -6.11 3.43 -15.57
CA ILE A 543 -4.69 3.50 -15.94
C ILE A 543 -3.96 4.53 -15.08
N LEU A 544 -4.60 5.66 -14.81
CA LEU A 544 -4.04 6.71 -13.95
C LEU A 544 -3.82 6.21 -12.52
N LEU A 545 -4.84 5.59 -11.94
CA LEU A 545 -4.74 5.03 -10.58
C LEU A 545 -3.66 3.94 -10.51
N ALA A 546 -3.61 3.04 -11.49
CA ALA A 546 -2.58 2.00 -11.57
C ALA A 546 -1.17 2.59 -11.63
N ALA A 547 -0.97 3.65 -12.44
CA ALA A 547 0.33 4.30 -12.57
C ALA A 547 0.75 5.07 -11.31
N VAL A 548 -0.21 5.65 -10.58
CA VAL A 548 0.05 6.31 -9.29
C VAL A 548 0.50 5.29 -8.25
N PHE A 549 -0.16 4.13 -8.15
CA PHE A 549 0.29 3.07 -7.24
C PHE A 549 1.64 2.45 -7.65
N ALA A 550 1.90 2.33 -8.96
CA ALA A 550 3.21 1.89 -9.44
C ALA A 550 4.36 2.84 -9.01
N ALA A 551 4.07 4.11 -8.71
CA ALA A 551 5.07 5.06 -8.21
C ALA A 551 5.60 4.70 -6.81
N LEU A 552 4.90 3.86 -6.02
CA LEU A 552 5.43 3.35 -4.74
C LEU A 552 6.73 2.56 -4.93
N GLY A 553 6.93 1.94 -6.09
CA GLY A 553 8.17 1.24 -6.44
C GLY A 553 9.38 2.14 -6.71
N VAL A 554 9.23 3.47 -6.62
CA VAL A 554 10.35 4.43 -6.66
C VAL A 554 11.11 4.43 -5.34
N LEU A 555 10.45 4.06 -4.24
CA LEU A 555 11.10 3.94 -2.94
C LEU A 555 11.93 2.65 -2.90
N PRO A 556 13.15 2.68 -2.34
CA PRO A 556 14.04 1.52 -2.32
C PRO A 556 13.65 0.49 -1.25
N LEU A 557 12.35 0.28 -1.05
CA LEU A 557 11.78 -0.73 -0.14
C LEU A 557 10.94 -1.74 -0.92
N VAL A 558 11.24 -3.01 -0.70
CA VAL A 558 10.60 -4.14 -1.37
C VAL A 558 9.10 -4.18 -1.03
N ALA A 559 8.72 -3.96 0.23
CA ALA A 559 7.31 -3.97 0.66
C ALA A 559 6.45 -2.95 -0.12
N LEU A 560 6.92 -1.70 -0.25
CA LEU A 560 6.19 -0.64 -0.96
C LEU A 560 6.13 -0.91 -2.47
N ALA A 561 7.23 -1.40 -3.06
CA ALA A 561 7.25 -1.81 -4.46
C ALA A 561 6.25 -2.94 -4.74
N GLN A 562 6.19 -3.96 -3.88
CA GLN A 562 5.25 -5.07 -4.02
C GLN A 562 3.79 -4.61 -3.92
N ILE A 563 3.45 -3.76 -2.94
CA ILE A 563 2.12 -3.15 -2.82
C ILE A 563 1.77 -2.41 -4.12
N GLY A 564 2.69 -1.58 -4.63
CA GLY A 564 2.50 -0.85 -5.88
C GLY A 564 2.27 -1.76 -7.10
N ILE A 565 3.06 -2.82 -7.23
CA ILE A 565 2.95 -3.80 -8.33
C ILE A 565 1.59 -4.52 -8.29
N VAL A 566 1.21 -5.08 -7.13
CA VAL A 566 -0.03 -5.85 -6.99
C VAL A 566 -1.24 -4.97 -7.22
N ILE A 567 -1.27 -3.76 -6.65
CA ILE A 567 -2.39 -2.83 -6.84
C ILE A 567 -2.45 -2.35 -8.29
N CYS A 568 -1.32 -2.01 -8.90
CA CYS A 568 -1.26 -1.62 -10.32
C CYS A 568 -1.88 -2.70 -11.22
N ILE A 569 -1.46 -3.96 -11.06
CA ILE A 569 -2.00 -5.08 -11.82
C ILE A 569 -3.49 -5.24 -11.53
N GLY A 570 -3.91 -5.27 -10.26
CA GLY A 570 -5.31 -5.48 -9.91
C GLY A 570 -6.26 -4.40 -10.42
N VAL A 571 -5.86 -3.12 -10.38
CA VAL A 571 -6.63 -2.02 -10.96
C VAL A 571 -6.75 -2.17 -12.48
N LEU A 572 -5.68 -2.56 -13.18
CA LEU A 572 -5.71 -2.81 -14.62
C LEU A 572 -6.62 -4.01 -14.97
N LEU A 573 -6.54 -5.10 -14.21
CA LEU A 573 -7.40 -6.27 -14.40
C LEU A 573 -8.87 -5.93 -14.15
N ASP A 574 -9.18 -5.17 -13.08
CA ASP A 574 -10.55 -4.74 -12.81
C ASP A 574 -11.09 -3.88 -13.96
N THR A 575 -10.33 -2.88 -14.39
CA THR A 575 -10.79 -1.88 -15.36
C THR A 575 -10.88 -2.42 -16.79
N LEU A 576 -9.91 -3.23 -17.22
CA LEU A 576 -9.82 -3.73 -18.59
C LEU A 576 -10.55 -5.06 -18.78
N ILE A 577 -10.52 -5.95 -17.80
CA ILE A 577 -11.09 -7.29 -17.93
C ILE A 577 -12.46 -7.34 -17.25
N VAL A 578 -12.53 -7.06 -15.95
CA VAL A 578 -13.79 -7.29 -15.21
C VAL A 578 -14.88 -6.33 -15.65
N ARG A 579 -14.58 -5.05 -15.60
CA ARG A 579 -15.52 -3.98 -15.91
C ARG A 579 -15.93 -3.93 -17.37
N SER A 580 -14.96 -4.08 -18.28
CA SER A 580 -15.21 -3.91 -19.70
C SER A 580 -15.78 -5.18 -20.35
N LEU A 581 -15.52 -6.36 -19.78
CA LEU A 581 -15.90 -7.65 -20.37
C LEU A 581 -16.80 -8.48 -19.44
N VAL A 582 -16.33 -8.83 -18.23
CA VAL A 582 -17.02 -9.77 -17.32
C VAL A 582 -18.39 -9.24 -16.91
N VAL A 583 -18.45 -8.02 -16.37
CA VAL A 583 -19.69 -7.43 -15.85
C VAL A 583 -20.74 -7.27 -16.97
N PRO A 584 -20.44 -6.64 -18.12
CA PRO A 584 -21.35 -6.59 -19.25
C PRO A 584 -21.80 -7.98 -19.74
N ALA A 585 -20.90 -8.96 -19.83
CA ALA A 585 -21.23 -10.31 -20.27
C ALA A 585 -22.19 -11.02 -19.28
N VAL A 586 -21.95 -10.90 -17.97
CA VAL A 586 -22.83 -11.45 -16.94
C VAL A 586 -24.21 -10.80 -17.01
N VAL A 587 -24.29 -9.48 -17.21
CA VAL A 587 -25.57 -8.78 -17.36
C VAL A 587 -26.31 -9.21 -18.63
N GLN A 588 -25.60 -9.46 -19.75
CA GLN A 588 -26.22 -10.01 -20.96
C GLN A 588 -26.87 -11.37 -20.71
N LEU A 589 -26.17 -12.25 -19.99
CA LEU A 589 -26.65 -13.61 -19.67
C LEU A 589 -27.79 -13.59 -18.65
N CYS A 590 -27.65 -12.83 -17.55
CA CYS A 590 -28.64 -12.76 -16.47
C CYS A 590 -29.89 -11.94 -16.85
N GLY A 591 -29.74 -10.95 -17.74
CA GLY A 591 -30.82 -10.06 -18.16
C GLY A 591 -31.50 -9.37 -16.97
N LYS A 592 -32.84 -9.40 -16.94
CA LYS A 592 -33.63 -8.74 -15.89
C LYS A 592 -33.39 -9.30 -14.49
N LYS A 593 -32.88 -10.54 -14.35
CA LYS A 593 -32.60 -11.16 -13.04
C LYS A 593 -31.47 -10.44 -12.29
N PHE A 594 -30.58 -9.75 -13.01
CA PHE A 594 -29.48 -8.98 -12.41
C PHE A 594 -29.95 -7.90 -11.42
N TRP A 595 -31.16 -7.37 -11.62
CA TRP A 595 -31.72 -6.32 -10.76
C TRP A 595 -32.54 -6.86 -9.58
N TRP A 596 -32.80 -8.17 -9.51
CA TRP A 596 -33.71 -8.75 -8.53
C TRP A 596 -33.26 -8.44 -7.08
N PRO A 597 -34.17 -7.98 -6.20
CA PRO A 597 -35.64 -7.90 -6.34
C PRO A 597 -36.17 -6.62 -7.01
N SER A 598 -35.36 -5.57 -7.15
CA SER A 598 -35.75 -4.34 -7.83
C SER A 598 -35.96 -4.56 -9.34
N ARG A 599 -36.92 -3.84 -9.95
CA ARG A 599 -37.12 -3.85 -11.41
C ARG A 599 -36.97 -2.43 -11.94
N PRO A 600 -36.05 -2.17 -12.89
CA PRO A 600 -36.02 -0.90 -13.62
C PRO A 600 -37.39 -0.66 -14.24
N HIS A 601 -38.00 0.48 -13.93
CA HIS A 601 -39.34 0.83 -14.44
C HIS A 601 -39.16 1.28 -15.88
N ARG A 602 -39.70 0.51 -16.84
CA ARG A 602 -39.70 0.95 -18.24
C ARG A 602 -40.67 2.13 -18.32
N GLN A 603 -40.16 3.33 -18.58
CA GLN A 603 -41.00 4.43 -19.04
C GLN A 603 -41.43 4.08 -20.46
N THR A 604 -42.49 3.28 -20.58
CA THR A 604 -43.19 3.13 -21.86
C THR A 604 -43.81 4.49 -22.15
N GLU A 605 -43.36 5.17 -23.21
CA GLU A 605 -43.93 6.44 -23.67
C GLU A 605 -45.47 6.36 -23.71
N ARG A 606 -46.11 7.14 -22.83
CA ARG A 606 -47.45 7.66 -23.00
C ARG A 606 -47.37 8.96 -23.82
N VAL A 607 -46.95 8.90 -25.09
CA VAL A 607 -46.97 10.01 -26.06
C VAL A 607 -46.83 9.32 -27.44
N LEU A 608 -47.74 9.25 -28.42
CA LEU A 608 -49.01 9.89 -28.76
C LEU A 608 -49.97 8.84 -29.34
N GLY A 609 -51.11 8.64 -28.67
CA GLY A 609 -52.29 8.02 -29.24
C GLY A 609 -53.40 9.05 -29.34
N GLU A 610 -53.14 10.21 -29.93
CA GLU A 610 -54.14 11.26 -30.13
C GLU A 610 -53.71 12.22 -31.25
N THR A 611 -53.70 11.71 -32.48
CA THR A 611 -54.06 12.46 -33.71
C THR A 611 -54.22 11.44 -34.84
N ALA A 612 -55.44 10.94 -35.03
CA ALA A 612 -55.90 10.38 -36.30
C ALA A 612 -57.00 11.31 -36.85
N PRO A 613 -57.09 11.48 -38.17
CA PRO A 613 -57.72 12.65 -38.80
C PRO A 613 -59.24 12.50 -38.92
N SER A 614 -59.94 13.63 -38.88
CA SER A 614 -61.25 13.85 -39.52
C SER A 614 -61.34 15.29 -39.97
#